data_AF-A0AAU9R1W7-F1
#
_entry.id   AF-A0AAU9R1W7-F1
#
_cell.length_a   1.000
_cell.length_b   1.000
_cell.length_c   1.000
_cell.angle_alpha   90.00
_cell.angle_beta   90.00
_cell.angle_gamma   90.00
#
_symmetry.space_group_name_H-M   'P 1'
#
loop_
_entity.id
_entity.type
_entity.pdbx_description
1 polymer ?
#
loop_
_entity_poly.entity_id
_entity_poly.type
_entity_poly.pdbx_seq_one_letter_code
_entity_poly.pdbx_strand_id
1 'polypeptide(L)'
;MKHLRRFWPKRQRAFTLIEMVIVVAIIATLVLLISPNLLAQKDHADKRTNDAFTTTIQTQVELYEENTGKKPASFQEMVDAHYLTQKQEKQAEDKKLAIGDFARGGE
;
A
#
# COMPACT_ATOMS: atom_id res chain seq x y z
N MET A 1 51.97 0.62 56.93
CA MET A 1 52.50 -0.09 55.74
C MET A 1 51.36 -0.32 54.76
N LYS A 2 51.66 -0.15 53.47
CA LYS A 2 50.75 -0.04 52.33
C LYS A 2 49.93 -1.31 52.07
N HIS A 3 48.60 -1.23 52.13
CA HIS A 3 47.72 -2.19 51.46
C HIS A 3 47.27 -1.59 50.12
N LEU A 4 48.08 -1.77 49.08
CA LEU A 4 47.67 -1.45 47.71
C LEU A 4 46.79 -2.58 47.16
N ARG A 5 45.54 -2.23 46.87
CA ARG A 5 44.52 -3.04 46.22
C ARG A 5 44.97 -3.38 44.80
N ARG A 6 44.94 -4.66 44.42
CA ARG A 6 45.15 -5.08 43.01
C ARG A 6 43.80 -5.22 42.31
N PHE A 7 43.34 -4.13 41.69
CA PHE A 7 42.24 -4.16 40.72
C PHE A 7 42.82 -4.53 39.35
N TRP A 8 42.78 -5.80 38.97
CA TRP A 8 43.02 -6.17 37.57
C TRP A 8 41.70 -6.14 36.81
N PRO A 9 41.54 -5.28 35.78
CA PRO A 9 40.35 -5.33 34.92
C PRO A 9 40.36 -6.63 34.10
N LYS A 10 39.28 -7.42 34.20
CA LYS A 10 39.04 -8.57 33.31
C LYS A 10 38.89 -8.04 31.88
N ARG A 11 39.75 -8.49 30.97
CA ARG A 11 39.62 -8.18 29.54
C ARG A 11 38.35 -8.86 29.01
N GLN A 12 37.31 -8.08 28.79
CA GLN A 12 36.09 -8.52 28.10
C GLN A 12 36.43 -8.60 26.60
N ARG A 13 36.52 -9.80 26.04
CA ARG A 13 36.60 -10.01 24.58
C ARG A 13 35.18 -10.24 24.08
N ALA A 14 34.50 -9.15 23.73
CA ALA A 14 33.25 -9.16 22.98
C ALA A 14 33.33 -7.98 22.02
N PHE A 15 32.81 -8.13 20.79
CA PHE A 15 33.00 -7.23 19.65
C PHE A 15 34.20 -7.59 18.77
N THR A 16 34.09 -8.73 18.10
CA THR A 16 34.96 -9.05 16.95
C THR A 16 34.26 -8.67 15.65
N LEU A 17 35.02 -8.42 14.59
CA LEU A 17 34.42 -8.16 13.27
C LEU A 17 33.62 -9.35 12.76
N ILE A 18 34.07 -10.59 13.04
CA ILE A 18 33.37 -11.81 12.61
C ILE A 18 31.98 -11.92 13.25
N GLU A 19 31.83 -11.48 14.50
CA GLU A 19 30.55 -11.43 15.20
C GLU A 19 29.56 -10.49 14.50
N MET A 20 30.01 -9.29 14.12
CA MET A 20 29.18 -8.35 13.36
C MET A 20 28.83 -8.85 11.96
N VAL A 21 29.73 -9.57 11.29
CA VAL A 21 29.46 -10.18 9.98
C VAL A 21 28.37 -11.24 10.08
N ILE A 22 28.43 -12.11 11.09
CA ILE A 22 27.40 -13.14 11.31
C ILE A 22 26.04 -12.49 11.60
N VAL A 23 26.01 -11.43 12.42
CA VAL A 23 24.76 -10.71 12.73
C VAL A 23 24.15 -10.10 11.46
N VAL A 24 24.94 -9.40 10.65
CA VAL A 24 24.45 -8.81 9.39
C VAL A 24 23.99 -9.91 8.42
N ALA A 25 24.68 -11.05 8.36
CA ALA A 25 24.28 -12.19 7.53
C ALA A 25 22.92 -12.78 7.97
N ILE A 26 22.68 -12.90 9.28
CA ILE A 26 21.40 -13.38 9.81
C ILE A 26 20.29 -12.37 9.48
N ILE A 27 20.50 -11.06 9.71
CA ILE A 27 19.50 -10.02 9.40
C ILE A 27 19.18 -10.02 7.90
N ALA A 28 20.19 -10.09 7.03
CA ALA A 28 20.00 -10.15 5.58
C ALA A 28 19.16 -11.37 5.18
N THR A 29 19.43 -12.53 5.78
CA THR A 29 18.66 -13.76 5.52
C THR A 29 17.20 -13.61 5.96
N LEU A 30 16.95 -13.03 7.14
CA LEU A 30 15.58 -12.77 7.62
C LEU A 30 14.83 -11.80 6.70
N VAL A 31 15.48 -10.74 6.24
CA VAL A 31 14.89 -9.79 5.27
C VAL A 31 14.53 -10.50 3.96
N LEU A 32 15.40 -11.38 3.44
CA LEU A 32 15.09 -12.15 2.23
C LEU A 32 13.91 -13.09 2.40
N LEU A 33 13.70 -13.67 3.59
CA LEU A 33 12.54 -14.52 3.88
C LEU A 33 11.24 -13.72 4.02
N ILE A 34 11.31 -12.51 4.59
CA ILE A 34 10.12 -11.66 4.83
C ILE A 34 9.75 -10.83 3.59
N SER A 35 10.74 -10.36 2.83
CA SER A 35 10.57 -9.54 1.61
C SER A 35 9.53 -10.08 0.63
N PRO A 36 9.54 -11.37 0.20
CA PRO A 36 8.53 -11.88 -0.74
C PRO A 36 7.11 -11.80 -0.18
N ASN A 37 6.94 -12.00 1.12
CA ASN A 37 5.64 -11.93 1.77
C ASN A 37 5.13 -10.47 1.89
N LEU A 38 6.03 -9.51 2.11
CA LEU A 38 5.67 -8.08 2.15
C LEU A 38 5.27 -7.53 0.77
N LEU A 39 6.01 -7.89 -0.27
CA LEU A 39 5.71 -7.49 -1.65
C LEU A 39 4.34 -8.02 -2.08
N ALA A 40 4.06 -9.30 -1.84
CA ALA A 40 2.76 -9.90 -2.14
C ALA A 40 1.61 -9.23 -1.38
N GLN A 41 1.78 -8.94 -0.08
CA GLN A 41 0.76 -8.25 0.71
C GLN A 41 0.48 -6.83 0.21
N LYS A 42 1.51 -6.09 -0.19
CA LYS A 42 1.35 -4.77 -0.80
C LYS A 42 0.55 -4.87 -2.11
N ASP A 43 0.90 -5.79 -2.99
CA ASP A 43 0.19 -5.97 -4.27
C ASP A 43 -1.28 -6.38 -4.04
N HIS A 44 -1.54 -7.25 -3.06
CA HIS A 44 -2.90 -7.61 -2.68
C HIS A 44 -3.70 -6.43 -2.12
N ALA A 45 -3.09 -5.60 -1.28
CA ALA A 45 -3.72 -4.40 -0.76
C ALA A 45 -4.04 -3.42 -1.90
N ASP A 46 -3.08 -3.15 -2.77
CA ASP A 46 -3.25 -2.25 -3.92
C ASP A 46 -4.38 -2.74 -4.85
N LYS A 47 -4.48 -4.06 -5.10
CA LYS A 47 -5.60 -4.67 -5.84
C LYS A 47 -6.94 -4.49 -5.12
N ARG A 48 -7.03 -4.82 -3.84
CA ARG A 48 -8.27 -4.68 -3.05
C ARG A 48 -8.76 -3.24 -3.01
N THR A 49 -7.85 -2.28 -2.87
CA THR A 49 -8.18 -0.85 -2.90
C THR A 49 -8.72 -0.44 -4.28
N ASN A 50 -8.12 -0.95 -5.36
CA ASN A 50 -8.62 -0.70 -6.71
C ASN A 50 -10.00 -1.30 -6.94
N ASP A 51 -10.20 -2.56 -6.54
CA ASP A 51 -11.49 -3.24 -6.66
C ASP A 51 -12.59 -2.45 -5.92
N ALA A 52 -12.35 -2.10 -4.65
CA ALA A 52 -13.29 -1.32 -3.85
C ALA A 52 -13.58 0.06 -4.47
N PHE A 53 -12.56 0.70 -5.04
CA PHE A 53 -12.75 1.96 -5.75
C PHE A 53 -13.65 1.77 -6.98
N THR A 54 -13.38 0.77 -7.82
CA THR A 54 -14.21 0.47 -9.00
C THR A 54 -15.65 0.14 -8.63
N THR A 55 -15.87 -0.64 -7.56
CA THR A 55 -17.23 -0.93 -7.05
C THR A 55 -17.93 0.34 -6.60
N THR A 56 -17.23 1.24 -5.89
CA THR A 56 -17.82 2.50 -5.44
C THR A 56 -18.24 3.36 -6.64
N ILE A 57 -17.38 3.49 -7.65
CA ILE A 57 -17.69 4.23 -8.88
C ILE A 57 -18.88 3.60 -9.61
N GLN A 58 -18.91 2.26 -9.74
CA GLN A 58 -20.02 1.52 -10.35
C GLN A 58 -21.35 1.85 -9.65
N THR A 59 -21.39 1.81 -8.32
CA THR A 59 -22.58 2.18 -7.55
C THR A 59 -23.01 3.63 -7.81
N GLN A 60 -22.06 4.57 -7.94
CA GLN A 60 -22.39 5.96 -8.26
C GLN A 60 -22.93 6.13 -9.69
N VAL A 61 -22.42 5.36 -10.65
CA VAL A 61 -22.95 5.34 -12.02
C VAL A 61 -24.37 4.79 -12.05
N GLU A 62 -24.63 3.69 -11.34
CA GLU A 62 -25.96 3.09 -11.21
C GLU A 62 -26.97 4.05 -10.56
N LEU A 63 -26.58 4.71 -9.46
CA LEU A 63 -27.42 5.71 -8.80
C LEU A 63 -27.69 6.95 -9.68
N TYR A 64 -26.72 7.33 -10.52
CA TYR A 64 -26.92 8.39 -11.50
C TYR A 64 -27.93 7.97 -12.57
N GLU A 65 -27.80 6.75 -13.08
CA GLU A 65 -28.71 6.19 -14.08
C GLU A 65 -30.12 6.02 -13.53
N GLU A 66 -30.27 5.55 -12.29
CA GLU A 66 -31.57 5.42 -11.61
C GLU A 66 -32.27 6.78 -11.45
N ASN A 67 -31.53 7.82 -11.05
CA ASN A 67 -32.13 9.13 -10.77
C ASN A 67 -32.40 9.97 -12.03
N THR A 68 -31.60 9.80 -13.08
CA THR A 68 -31.68 10.64 -14.29
C THR A 68 -32.27 9.91 -15.50
N GLY A 69 -32.39 8.59 -15.43
CA GLY A 69 -32.83 7.74 -16.54
C GLY A 69 -31.83 7.64 -17.69
N LYS A 70 -30.60 8.15 -17.50
CA LYS A 70 -29.52 8.12 -18.50
C LYS A 70 -28.19 7.79 -17.82
N LYS A 71 -27.30 7.11 -18.55
CA LYS A 71 -25.92 6.90 -18.10
C LYS A 71 -25.14 8.22 -18.16
N PRO A 72 -24.18 8.46 -17.24
CA PRO A 72 -23.32 9.63 -17.31
C PRO A 72 -22.44 9.55 -18.57
N ALA A 73 -22.17 10.68 -19.21
CA ALA A 73 -21.31 10.77 -20.40
C ALA A 73 -19.83 10.93 -20.03
N SER A 74 -19.52 11.44 -18.83
CA SER A 74 -18.15 11.70 -18.35
C SER A 74 -18.08 11.68 -16.82
N PHE A 75 -16.87 11.49 -16.27
CA PHE A 75 -16.64 11.63 -14.83
C PHE A 75 -16.92 13.06 -14.36
N GLN A 76 -16.63 14.05 -15.19
CA GLN A 76 -16.93 15.45 -14.94
C GLN A 76 -18.44 15.67 -14.71
N GLU A 77 -19.31 15.07 -15.53
CA GLU A 77 -20.77 15.15 -15.33
C GLU A 77 -21.20 14.56 -13.97
N MET A 78 -20.51 13.51 -13.50
CA MET A 78 -20.77 12.94 -12.18
C MET A 78 -20.26 13.82 -11.03
N VAL A 79 -19.17 14.57 -11.25
CA VAL A 79 -18.68 15.56 -10.28
C VAL A 79 -19.62 16.75 -10.19
N ASP A 80 -20.08 17.26 -11.34
CA ASP A 80 -21.01 18.38 -11.43
C ASP A 80 -22.37 18.02 -10.81
N ALA A 81 -22.81 16.77 -10.98
CA ALA A 81 -24.01 16.23 -10.35
C ALA A 81 -23.82 15.77 -8.90
N HIS A 82 -22.64 15.97 -8.30
CA HIS A 82 -22.29 15.62 -6.92
C HIS A 82 -22.31 14.12 -6.56
N TYR A 83 -22.25 13.23 -7.55
CA TYR A 83 -22.07 11.79 -7.34
C TYR A 83 -20.62 11.41 -7.07
N LEU A 84 -19.68 12.17 -7.62
CA LEU A 84 -18.24 11.98 -7.41
C LEU A 84 -17.60 13.24 -6.86
N THR A 85 -16.53 13.05 -6.11
CA THR A 85 -15.63 14.13 -5.72
C THR A 85 -14.54 14.34 -6.78
N GLN A 86 -13.99 15.56 -6.88
CA GLN A 86 -12.82 15.83 -7.74
C GLN A 86 -11.63 14.91 -7.46
N LYS A 87 -11.50 14.40 -6.21
CA LYS A 87 -10.45 13.43 -5.88
C LYS A 87 -10.67 12.09 -6.55
N GLN A 88 -11.92 11.62 -6.60
CA GLN A 88 -12.29 10.36 -7.24
C GLN A 88 -12.15 10.45 -8.76
N GLU A 89 -12.50 11.59 -9.36
CA GLU A 89 -12.26 11.86 -10.79
C GLU A 89 -10.76 11.78 -11.13
N LYS A 90 -9.92 12.53 -10.42
CA LYS A 90 -8.46 12.48 -10.62
C LYS A 90 -7.89 11.07 -10.41
N GLN A 91 -8.38 10.35 -9.41
CA GLN A 91 -7.97 8.98 -9.18
C GLN A 91 -8.39 8.03 -10.31
N ALA A 92 -9.53 8.27 -10.95
CA ALA A 92 -9.95 7.54 -12.14
C ALA A 92 -9.04 7.86 -13.34
N GLU A 93 -8.67 9.13 -13.53
CA GLU A 93 -7.71 9.56 -14.56
C GLU A 93 -6.32 8.93 -14.37
N ASP A 94 -5.79 8.97 -13.15
CA ASP A 94 -4.49 8.37 -12.79
C ASP A 94 -4.48 6.86 -13.08
N LYS A 95 -5.62 6.20 -12.87
CA LYS A 95 -5.82 4.78 -13.15
C LYS A 95 -6.22 4.50 -14.61
N LYS A 96 -6.34 5.54 -15.44
CA LYS A 96 -6.75 5.48 -16.86
C LYS A 96 -8.10 4.79 -17.06
N LEU A 97 -8.99 4.94 -16.11
CA LEU A 97 -10.36 4.44 -16.20
C LEU A 97 -11.20 5.40 -17.02
N ALA A 98 -12.13 4.87 -17.80
CA ALA A 98 -13.13 5.63 -18.53
C ALA A 98 -14.53 5.32 -17.99
N ILE A 99 -15.46 6.28 -18.13
CA ILE A 99 -16.88 6.02 -17.81
C ILE A 99 -17.43 4.83 -18.60
N GLY A 100 -16.95 4.64 -19.83
CA GLY A 100 -17.30 3.48 -20.66
C GLY A 100 -16.98 2.13 -20.04
N ASP A 101 -16.05 2.06 -19.08
CA ASP A 101 -15.70 0.82 -18.37
C ASP A 101 -16.81 0.40 -17.38
N PHE A 102 -17.57 1.37 -16.87
CA PHE A 102 -18.69 1.18 -15.94
C PHE A 102 -20.05 1.15 -16.67
N ALA A 103 -20.09 1.67 -17.89
CA ALA A 103 -21.29 1.69 -18.72
C ALA A 103 -21.67 0.31 -19.31
N ARG A 104 -20.76 -0.68 -19.31
CA ARG A 104 -20.97 -2.05 -19.84
C ARG A 104 -21.57 -3.06 -18.85
N GLY A 105 -22.23 -2.60 -17.78
CA GLY A 105 -22.96 -3.48 -16.84
C GLY A 105 -24.41 -3.74 -17.25
N GLY A 106 -24.63 -4.40 -18.39
CA GLY A 106 -25.97 -4.68 -18.93
C GLY A 106 -26.11 -6.04 -19.61
N GLU A 107 -25.33 -7.03 -19.15
CA GLU A 107 -25.64 -8.46 -19.30
C GLU A 107 -25.54 -9.13 -17.93
#